data_AF-A0A2R6DYD3-F1
#
_entry.id   AF-A0A2R6DYD3-F1
#
_cell.length_a   1.000
_cell.length_b   1.000
_cell.length_c   1.000
_cell.angle_alpha   90.00
_cell.angle_beta   90.00
_cell.angle_gamma   90.00
#
_symmetry.space_group_name_H-M   'P 1'
#
loop_
_entity.id
_entity.type
_entity.pdbx_description
1 polymer ?
#
loop_
_entity_poly.entity_id
_entity_poly.type
_entity_poly.pdbx_seq_one_letter_code
_entity_poly.pdbx_strand_id
1 'polypeptide(L)'
;MSLDDAAEELASDLGADKAEVKEKLETLQSYSVPLDEAKGSIRREFGDAGGGGAATPSETDVAEIDTETGNVTVTARVLTVGTRSIRYDGDEQVIYEGELADETGAISYTAWTDFSLSPGDTITAGNAGVREWEGDPELNLSESTTVTVQEETLEVPDEVGGERDLIDLQPGDRGRTVEVSVVEVERKTIDGRDGETEIKSGVLGDETARLPFTDWDPHDAIAADASVRLEDVHVREFRGVPSVNVTEFSTVEPVADVEVSESATRMSVREAVDAGGVFDVELVGNVLEVRDGSGLIQRCPECGRVVQNDQCRNHGDVDPEDDLRVKAILDDGTDTVTAILDREATEAVYGGTLAEALDQARDAMDRDVVAESIAADVVGGEYRVRGALSVDEYGANLDCEAFEAADDDPEARAREFLAEVEP
;
A
#
# COMPACT_ATOMS: atom_id res chain seq x y z
N MET A 1 -28.87 33.60 -41.22
CA MET A 1 -28.41 32.58 -42.19
C MET A 1 -29.59 31.68 -42.47
N SER A 2 -29.89 31.33 -43.73
CA SER A 2 -30.92 30.32 -43.99
C SER A 2 -30.35 28.93 -43.69
N LEU A 3 -31.22 27.95 -43.38
CA LEU A 3 -30.80 26.57 -43.09
C LEU A 3 -30.11 25.93 -44.30
N ASP A 4 -30.50 26.32 -45.51
CA ASP A 4 -29.89 25.85 -46.76
C ASP A 4 -28.46 26.40 -46.95
N ASP A 5 -28.23 27.68 -46.61
CA ASP A 5 -26.89 28.28 -46.63
C ASP A 5 -25.98 27.64 -45.57
N ALA A 6 -26.54 27.36 -44.38
CA ALA A 6 -25.82 26.69 -43.30
C ALA A 6 -25.45 25.24 -43.66
N ALA A 7 -26.33 24.52 -44.38
CA ALA A 7 -26.05 23.17 -44.84
C ALA A 7 -25.01 23.14 -45.96
N GLU A 8 -25.02 24.12 -46.88
CA GLU A 8 -24.03 24.22 -47.96
C GLU A 8 -22.63 24.56 -47.44
N GLU A 9 -22.53 25.53 -46.53
CA GLU A 9 -21.29 25.87 -45.85
C GLU A 9 -20.75 24.67 -45.09
N LEU A 10 -21.59 24.01 -44.29
CA LEU A 10 -21.18 22.89 -43.44
C LEU A 10 -20.82 21.64 -44.27
N ALA A 11 -21.55 21.36 -45.34
CA ALA A 11 -21.24 20.26 -46.26
C ALA A 11 -19.93 20.51 -47.02
N SER A 12 -19.69 21.77 -47.44
CA SER A 12 -18.43 22.15 -48.09
C SER A 12 -17.24 22.07 -47.13
N ASP A 13 -17.42 22.43 -45.86
CA ASP A 13 -16.38 22.32 -44.81
C ASP A 13 -16.04 20.84 -44.51
N LEU A 14 -17.04 19.97 -44.53
CA LEU A 14 -16.93 18.56 -44.12
C LEU A 14 -16.66 17.59 -45.28
N GLY A 15 -16.74 18.05 -46.54
CA GLY A 15 -16.66 17.17 -47.71
C GLY A 15 -17.82 16.17 -47.83
N ALA A 16 -18.97 16.49 -47.23
CA ALA A 16 -20.16 15.65 -47.14
C ALA A 16 -21.23 16.05 -48.18
N ASP A 17 -22.25 15.20 -48.37
CA ASP A 17 -23.38 15.54 -49.23
C ASP A 17 -24.28 16.62 -48.59
N LYS A 18 -24.61 17.67 -49.35
CA LYS A 18 -25.42 18.80 -48.87
C LYS A 18 -26.83 18.37 -48.45
N ALA A 19 -27.45 17.42 -49.15
CA ALA A 19 -28.81 16.99 -48.82
C ALA A 19 -28.84 16.21 -47.51
N GLU A 20 -27.82 15.38 -47.26
CA GLU A 20 -27.65 14.63 -46.00
C GLU A 20 -27.42 15.56 -44.80
N VAL A 21 -26.50 16.52 -44.94
CA VAL A 21 -26.21 17.51 -43.89
C VAL A 21 -27.45 18.36 -43.58
N LYS A 22 -28.23 18.69 -44.61
CA LYS A 22 -29.47 19.46 -44.47
C LYS A 22 -30.54 18.70 -43.70
N GLU A 23 -30.78 17.43 -44.01
CA GLU A 23 -31.78 16.60 -43.32
C GLU A 23 -31.49 16.47 -41.82
N LYS A 24 -30.20 16.33 -41.46
CA LYS A 24 -29.74 16.30 -40.07
C LYS A 24 -29.91 17.64 -39.36
N LEU A 25 -29.59 18.75 -40.02
CA LEU A 25 -29.86 20.10 -39.47
C LEU A 25 -31.36 20.35 -39.27
N GLU A 26 -32.22 19.90 -40.19
CA GLU A 26 -33.68 19.99 -40.06
C GLU A 26 -34.19 19.15 -38.89
N THR A 27 -33.63 17.95 -38.70
CA THR A 27 -33.95 17.08 -37.56
C THR A 27 -33.58 17.74 -36.23
N LEU A 28 -32.36 18.24 -36.07
CA LEU A 28 -31.93 18.92 -34.83
C LEU A 28 -32.71 20.20 -34.56
N GLN A 29 -33.08 20.94 -35.60
CA GLN A 29 -33.96 22.10 -35.46
C GLN A 29 -35.37 21.72 -35.02
N SER A 30 -35.88 20.55 -35.41
CA SER A 30 -37.17 20.05 -34.93
C SER A 30 -37.18 19.78 -33.41
N TYR A 31 -36.01 19.46 -32.85
CA TYR A 31 -35.77 19.35 -31.41
C TYR A 31 -35.39 20.68 -30.75
N SER A 32 -35.56 21.81 -31.45
CA SER A 32 -35.26 23.16 -30.97
C SER A 32 -33.79 23.40 -30.59
N VAL A 33 -32.86 22.62 -31.15
CA VAL A 33 -31.42 22.83 -30.95
C VAL A 33 -30.98 24.11 -31.69
N PRO A 34 -30.26 25.04 -31.04
CA PRO A 34 -29.71 26.22 -31.70
C PRO A 34 -28.81 25.86 -32.89
N LEU A 35 -28.84 26.66 -33.94
CA LEU A 35 -28.17 26.38 -35.22
C LEU A 35 -26.64 26.18 -35.07
N ASP A 36 -25.99 26.91 -34.17
CA ASP A 36 -24.55 26.78 -33.91
C ASP A 36 -24.20 25.49 -33.16
N GLU A 37 -25.05 25.05 -32.22
CA GLU A 37 -24.91 23.75 -31.53
C GLU A 37 -25.19 22.60 -32.48
N ALA A 38 -26.18 22.74 -33.36
CA ALA A 38 -26.49 21.74 -34.39
C ALA A 38 -25.33 21.59 -35.38
N LYS A 39 -24.71 22.70 -35.84
CA LYS A 39 -23.47 22.68 -36.62
C LYS A 39 -22.34 21.98 -35.86
N GLY A 40 -22.17 22.26 -34.56
CA GLY A 40 -21.16 21.62 -33.72
C GLY A 40 -21.37 20.10 -33.55
N SER A 41 -22.61 19.66 -33.38
CA SER A 41 -22.96 18.23 -33.27
C SER A 41 -22.68 17.49 -34.58
N ILE A 42 -23.05 18.08 -35.72
CA ILE A 42 -22.80 17.51 -37.05
C ILE A 42 -21.31 17.54 -37.38
N ARG A 43 -20.55 18.56 -36.97
CA ARG A 43 -19.08 18.55 -37.12
C ARG A 43 -18.41 17.45 -36.31
N ARG A 44 -18.92 17.09 -35.13
CA ARG A 44 -18.44 15.93 -34.38
C ARG A 44 -18.78 14.62 -35.07
N GLU A 45 -19.99 14.52 -35.61
CA GLU A 45 -20.47 13.32 -36.31
C GLU A 45 -19.75 13.09 -37.65
N PHE A 46 -19.51 14.14 -38.44
CA PHE A 46 -18.84 14.05 -39.75
C PHE A 46 -17.34 14.31 -39.71
N GLY A 47 -16.82 14.93 -38.64
CA GLY A 47 -15.39 14.97 -38.35
C GLY A 47 -14.81 13.56 -38.16
N ASP A 48 -15.67 12.58 -37.90
CA ASP A 48 -15.37 11.16 -37.82
C ASP A 48 -15.51 10.43 -39.19
N ALA A 49 -16.11 11.08 -40.20
CA ALA A 49 -16.40 10.47 -41.51
C ALA A 49 -15.40 10.83 -42.62
N GLY A 50 -14.44 11.73 -42.35
CA GLY A 50 -13.38 12.15 -43.25
C GLY A 50 -12.04 11.45 -42.98
N GLY A 51 -12.00 10.12 -42.99
CA GLY A 51 -10.74 9.36 -43.01
C GLY A 51 -9.92 9.42 -41.73
N GLY A 52 -10.46 8.82 -40.68
CA GLY A 52 -9.78 8.60 -39.41
C GLY A 52 -10.78 8.61 -38.28
N GLY A 53 -11.69 7.63 -38.26
CA GLY A 53 -12.40 7.31 -37.00
C GLY A 53 -11.33 7.21 -35.92
N ALA A 54 -11.57 7.78 -34.74
CA ALA A 54 -10.61 7.71 -33.64
C ALA A 54 -10.16 6.25 -33.54
N ALA A 55 -8.97 5.96 -34.07
CA ALA A 55 -8.56 4.60 -34.29
C ALA A 55 -8.46 4.04 -32.88
N THR A 56 -9.32 3.08 -32.55
CA THR A 56 -9.12 2.26 -31.36
C THR A 56 -7.64 1.91 -31.37
N PRO A 57 -6.88 2.34 -30.35
CA PRO A 57 -5.43 2.16 -30.34
C PRO A 57 -5.13 0.71 -30.70
N SER A 58 -4.04 0.47 -31.43
CA SER A 58 -3.64 -0.90 -31.73
C SER A 58 -3.49 -1.68 -30.42
N GLU A 59 -3.78 -2.98 -30.48
CA GLU A 59 -3.54 -3.87 -29.35
C GLU A 59 -2.09 -3.73 -28.89
N THR A 60 -1.92 -3.59 -27.57
CA THR A 60 -0.65 -3.34 -26.89
C THR A 60 -0.50 -4.39 -25.80
N ASP A 61 0.65 -5.04 -25.76
CA ASP A 61 0.99 -5.98 -24.71
C ASP A 61 1.19 -5.22 -23.39
N VAL A 62 0.77 -5.80 -22.26
CA VAL A 62 0.83 -5.15 -20.95
C VAL A 62 2.25 -4.66 -20.61
N ALA A 63 3.27 -5.47 -20.90
CA ALA A 63 4.67 -5.13 -20.62
C ALA A 63 5.22 -3.96 -21.46
N GLU A 64 4.54 -3.55 -22.53
CA GLU A 64 4.94 -2.41 -23.37
C GLU A 64 4.35 -1.08 -22.88
N ILE A 65 3.47 -1.10 -21.88
CA ILE A 65 2.82 0.09 -21.34
C ILE A 65 3.73 0.77 -20.33
N ASP A 66 4.04 2.04 -20.56
CA ASP A 66 4.80 2.91 -19.66
C ASP A 66 4.01 4.18 -19.29
N THR A 67 4.58 5.01 -18.41
CA THR A 67 3.93 6.24 -17.92
C THR A 67 3.78 7.34 -18.99
N GLU A 68 4.48 7.24 -20.12
CA GLU A 68 4.37 8.15 -21.25
C GLU A 68 3.41 7.63 -22.33
N THR A 69 2.91 6.40 -22.17
CA THR A 69 2.02 5.75 -23.12
C THR A 69 0.66 6.45 -23.17
N GLY A 70 0.15 6.63 -24.38
CA GLY A 70 -1.19 7.21 -24.60
C GLY A 70 -2.29 6.21 -24.31
N ASN A 71 -3.48 6.45 -24.85
CA ASN A 71 -4.55 5.46 -24.77
C ASN A 71 -4.17 4.17 -25.50
N VAL A 72 -4.54 3.01 -24.93
CA VAL A 72 -4.20 1.68 -25.43
C VAL A 72 -5.46 0.82 -25.64
N THR A 73 -5.27 -0.30 -26.34
CA THR A 73 -6.21 -1.41 -26.34
C THR A 73 -5.48 -2.63 -25.79
N VAL A 74 -6.02 -3.25 -24.76
CA VAL A 74 -5.38 -4.41 -24.11
C VAL A 74 -6.38 -5.55 -24.04
N THR A 75 -5.95 -6.75 -24.39
CA THR A 75 -6.69 -7.99 -24.12
C THR A 75 -6.01 -8.71 -22.96
N ALA A 76 -6.67 -8.78 -21.81
CA ALA A 76 -6.08 -9.28 -20.58
C ALA A 76 -7.11 -10.04 -19.74
N ARG A 77 -6.61 -10.90 -18.86
CA ARG A 77 -7.38 -11.59 -17.83
C ARG A 77 -7.48 -10.71 -16.59
N VAL A 78 -8.69 -10.59 -16.05
CA VAL A 78 -8.95 -9.93 -14.76
C VAL A 78 -8.42 -10.81 -13.64
N LEU A 79 -7.48 -10.30 -12.86
CA LEU A 79 -6.91 -11.02 -11.71
C LEU A 79 -7.69 -10.72 -10.44
N THR A 80 -7.92 -9.45 -10.15
CA THR A 80 -8.63 -8.98 -8.95
C THR A 80 -9.63 -7.89 -9.30
N VAL A 81 -10.66 -7.76 -8.45
CA VAL A 81 -11.63 -6.67 -8.50
C VAL A 81 -11.90 -6.26 -7.07
N GLY A 82 -11.59 -5.02 -6.73
CA GLY A 82 -11.92 -4.38 -5.48
C GLY A 82 -12.71 -3.10 -5.67
N THR A 83 -13.36 -2.66 -4.59
CA THR A 83 -14.29 -1.53 -4.60
C THR A 83 -13.91 -0.52 -3.55
N ARG A 84 -13.96 0.77 -3.90
CA ARG A 84 -13.76 1.84 -2.91
C ARG A 84 -14.50 3.12 -3.25
N SER A 85 -14.76 3.90 -2.21
CA SER A 85 -15.24 5.27 -2.31
C SER A 85 -14.04 6.22 -2.39
N ILE A 86 -14.13 7.19 -3.31
CA ILE A 86 -13.21 8.32 -3.40
C ILE A 86 -14.02 9.61 -3.38
N ARG A 87 -13.43 10.67 -2.82
CA ARG A 87 -14.01 12.01 -2.90
C ARG A 87 -13.36 12.79 -4.03
N TYR A 88 -14.18 13.20 -4.98
CA TYR A 88 -13.77 14.00 -6.12
C TYR A 88 -14.71 15.19 -6.27
N ASP A 89 -14.14 16.40 -6.35
CA ASP A 89 -14.90 17.68 -6.44
C ASP A 89 -15.96 17.92 -5.35
N GLY A 90 -15.82 17.24 -4.20
CA GLY A 90 -16.75 17.35 -3.07
C GLY A 90 -17.89 16.33 -3.08
N ASP A 91 -18.04 15.57 -4.17
CA ASP A 91 -18.94 14.43 -4.27
C ASP A 91 -18.20 13.11 -3.99
N GLU A 92 -18.93 12.13 -3.46
CA GLU A 92 -18.43 10.77 -3.25
C GLU A 92 -18.74 9.94 -4.50
N GLN A 93 -17.71 9.29 -5.04
CA GLN A 93 -17.81 8.43 -6.21
C GLN A 93 -17.23 7.06 -5.87
N VAL A 94 -18.01 6.01 -6.17
CA VAL A 94 -17.55 4.63 -6.10
C VAL A 94 -16.74 4.32 -7.36
N ILE A 95 -15.56 3.75 -7.16
CA ILE A 95 -14.68 3.26 -8.22
C ILE A 95 -14.38 1.77 -7.98
N TYR A 96 -13.96 1.11 -9.05
CA TYR A 96 -13.47 -0.27 -9.01
C TYR A 96 -12.01 -0.29 -9.40
N GLU A 97 -11.25 -1.19 -8.83
CA GLU A 97 -9.81 -1.27 -9.07
C GLU A 97 -9.32 -2.71 -8.93
N GLY A 98 -8.13 -2.99 -9.44
CA GLY A 98 -7.57 -4.33 -9.39
C GLY A 98 -6.42 -4.48 -10.37
N GLU A 99 -6.15 -5.71 -10.77
CA GLU A 99 -5.08 -6.06 -11.69
C GLU A 99 -5.62 -6.80 -12.92
N LEU A 100 -5.05 -6.47 -14.08
CA LEU A 100 -5.23 -7.19 -15.33
C LEU A 100 -3.88 -7.79 -15.73
N ALA A 101 -3.87 -8.99 -16.31
CA ALA A 101 -2.64 -9.58 -16.84
C ALA A 101 -2.82 -10.22 -18.21
N ASP A 102 -1.73 -10.24 -18.97
CA ASP A 102 -1.60 -11.03 -20.20
C ASP A 102 -0.36 -11.94 -20.11
N GLU A 103 0.06 -12.53 -21.24
CA GLU A 103 1.24 -13.40 -21.27
C GLU A 103 2.56 -12.65 -20.99
N THR A 104 2.55 -11.32 -21.06
CA THR A 104 3.73 -10.45 -20.97
C THR A 104 3.90 -9.83 -19.58
N GLY A 105 2.81 -9.62 -18.84
CA GLY A 105 2.85 -9.13 -17.46
C GLY A 105 1.49 -8.73 -16.90
N ALA A 106 1.52 -8.12 -15.71
CA ALA A 106 0.36 -7.59 -15.01
C ALA A 106 0.42 -6.06 -14.92
N ILE A 107 -0.75 -5.42 -14.90
CA ILE A 107 -0.90 -3.96 -14.75
C ILE A 107 -2.12 -3.65 -13.89
N SER A 108 -1.96 -2.66 -13.00
CA SER A 108 -3.06 -2.16 -12.20
C SER A 108 -4.08 -1.40 -13.06
N TYR A 109 -5.33 -1.37 -12.62
CA TYR A 109 -6.36 -0.55 -13.24
C TYR A 109 -7.24 0.15 -12.21
N THR A 110 -7.78 1.29 -12.63
CA THR A 110 -8.91 1.97 -11.99
C THR A 110 -10.03 2.15 -13.00
N ALA A 111 -11.24 1.72 -12.65
CA ALA A 111 -12.46 1.93 -13.40
C ALA A 111 -13.38 2.93 -12.71
N TRP A 112 -13.72 4.00 -13.42
CA TRP A 112 -14.60 5.08 -12.93
C TRP A 112 -16.09 4.79 -13.08
N THR A 113 -16.42 3.66 -13.70
CA THR A 113 -17.78 3.16 -13.85
C THR A 113 -17.77 1.64 -13.69
N ASP A 114 -18.94 1.08 -13.38
CA ASP A 114 -19.09 -0.36 -13.22
C ASP A 114 -19.15 -1.05 -14.59
N PHE A 115 -18.07 -1.77 -14.92
CA PHE A 115 -18.02 -2.64 -16.11
C PHE A 115 -18.43 -4.09 -15.80
N SER A 116 -18.83 -4.37 -14.56
CA SER A 116 -19.24 -5.69 -14.05
C SER A 116 -18.19 -6.77 -14.28
N LEU A 117 -16.92 -6.40 -14.05
CA LEU A 117 -15.77 -7.31 -14.13
C LEU A 117 -15.81 -8.33 -13.00
N SER A 118 -15.42 -9.57 -13.29
CA SER A 118 -15.20 -10.61 -12.30
C SER A 118 -13.78 -11.18 -12.42
N PRO A 119 -13.11 -11.55 -11.31
CA PRO A 119 -11.86 -12.31 -11.37
C PRO A 119 -12.00 -13.53 -12.27
N GLY A 120 -11.07 -13.66 -13.21
CA GLY A 120 -11.02 -14.74 -14.19
C GLY A 120 -11.62 -14.43 -15.55
N ASP A 121 -12.37 -13.33 -15.69
CA ASP A 121 -12.84 -12.87 -16.99
C ASP A 121 -11.66 -12.54 -17.90
N THR A 122 -11.76 -12.86 -19.18
CA THR A 122 -10.86 -12.32 -20.21
C THR A 122 -11.57 -11.19 -20.91
N ILE A 123 -10.99 -10.00 -20.91
CA ILE A 123 -11.59 -8.80 -21.47
C ILE A 123 -10.67 -8.16 -22.52
N THR A 124 -11.27 -7.51 -23.51
CA THR A 124 -10.57 -6.50 -24.31
C THR A 124 -11.06 -5.12 -23.86
N ALA A 125 -10.15 -4.33 -23.30
CA ALA A 125 -10.36 -2.94 -22.92
C ALA A 125 -9.82 -2.03 -24.03
N GLY A 126 -10.69 -1.58 -24.92
CA GLY A 126 -10.35 -0.68 -26.02
C GLY A 126 -10.41 0.79 -25.61
N ASN A 127 -9.40 1.57 -26.01
CA ASN A 127 -9.26 2.98 -25.65
C ASN A 127 -9.23 3.20 -24.13
N ALA A 128 -8.51 2.34 -23.41
CA ALA A 128 -8.16 2.55 -22.00
C ALA A 128 -7.12 3.67 -21.91
N GLY A 129 -7.30 4.62 -21.00
CA GLY A 129 -6.28 5.63 -20.73
C GLY A 129 -5.13 5.00 -19.94
N VAL A 130 -3.93 5.57 -20.03
CA VAL A 130 -2.80 5.23 -19.16
C VAL A 130 -2.49 6.45 -18.30
N ARG A 131 -2.24 6.24 -17.00
CA ARG A 131 -1.83 7.28 -16.06
C ARG A 131 -0.69 6.78 -15.19
N GLU A 132 0.12 7.71 -14.69
CA GLU A 132 1.13 7.41 -13.66
C GLU A 132 0.45 7.37 -12.28
N TRP A 133 0.74 6.32 -11.50
CA TRP A 133 0.35 6.17 -10.12
C TRP A 133 1.52 5.63 -9.30
N GLU A 134 1.96 6.38 -8.30
CA GLU A 134 3.10 6.02 -7.44
C GLU A 134 4.40 5.69 -8.21
N GLY A 135 4.53 6.20 -9.45
CA GLY A 135 5.68 5.99 -10.33
C GLY A 135 5.46 4.91 -11.39
N ASP A 136 4.39 4.12 -11.29
CA ASP A 136 4.07 3.01 -12.19
C ASP A 136 2.92 3.35 -13.15
N PRO A 137 2.85 2.73 -14.34
CA PRO A 137 1.72 2.87 -15.24
C PRO A 137 0.49 2.14 -14.70
N GLU A 138 -0.67 2.79 -14.79
CA GLU A 138 -1.97 2.25 -14.39
C GLU A 138 -3.01 2.51 -15.48
N LEU A 139 -3.83 1.50 -15.79
CA LEU A 139 -4.92 1.63 -16.75
C LEU A 139 -6.09 2.40 -16.12
N ASN A 140 -6.61 3.35 -16.87
CA ASN A 140 -7.76 4.16 -16.49
C ASN A 140 -8.94 3.85 -17.42
N LEU A 141 -9.93 3.13 -16.88
CA LEU A 141 -11.14 2.73 -17.60
C LEU A 141 -12.25 3.74 -17.31
N SER A 142 -12.67 4.47 -18.33
CA SER A 142 -13.68 5.56 -18.23
C SER A 142 -14.88 5.29 -19.12
N GLU A 143 -15.87 6.18 -19.15
CA GLU A 143 -17.02 6.09 -20.08
C GLU A 143 -16.60 6.00 -21.56
N SER A 144 -15.39 6.44 -21.90
CA SER A 144 -14.82 6.36 -23.26
C SER A 144 -14.12 5.03 -23.58
N THR A 145 -13.98 4.16 -22.58
CA THR A 145 -13.34 2.85 -22.71
C THR A 145 -14.40 1.81 -23.09
N THR A 146 -14.12 1.03 -24.13
CA THR A 146 -14.99 -0.08 -24.54
C THR A 146 -14.46 -1.37 -23.92
N VAL A 147 -15.22 -1.98 -23.01
CA VAL A 147 -14.85 -3.26 -22.41
C VAL A 147 -15.72 -4.37 -23.02
N THR A 148 -15.07 -5.40 -23.56
CA THR A 148 -15.74 -6.59 -24.14
C THR A 148 -15.20 -7.85 -23.49
N VAL A 149 -16.08 -8.64 -22.87
CA VAL A 149 -15.72 -9.97 -22.35
C VAL A 149 -15.55 -10.94 -23.52
N GLN A 150 -14.48 -11.72 -23.49
CA GLN A 150 -14.13 -12.72 -24.48
C GLN A 150 -14.64 -14.10 -24.08
N GLU A 151 -15.02 -14.92 -25.07
CA GLU A 151 -15.45 -16.30 -24.83
C GLU A 151 -14.24 -17.23 -24.56
N GLU A 152 -13.09 -16.93 -25.16
CA GLU A 152 -11.86 -17.67 -24.96
C GLU A 152 -11.11 -17.11 -23.76
N THR A 153 -10.75 -17.99 -22.83
CA THR A 153 -9.99 -17.62 -21.64
C THR A 153 -8.51 -17.48 -21.98
N LEU A 154 -7.94 -16.31 -21.69
CA LEU A 154 -6.50 -16.10 -21.76
C LEU A 154 -5.80 -16.84 -20.62
N GLU A 155 -4.79 -17.65 -20.94
CA GLU A 155 -3.93 -18.28 -19.94
C GLU A 155 -2.83 -17.28 -19.55
N VAL A 156 -2.71 -17.00 -18.26
CA VAL A 156 -1.72 -16.07 -17.70
C VAL A 156 -0.97 -16.80 -16.58
N PRO A 157 0.30 -16.44 -16.32
CA PRO A 157 1.06 -17.06 -15.24
C PRO A 157 0.56 -16.64 -13.85
N ASP A 158 -0.09 -15.49 -13.75
CA ASP A 158 -0.54 -14.89 -12.50
C ASP A 158 -1.76 -15.59 -11.90
N GLU A 159 -1.82 -15.59 -10.56
CA GLU A 159 -2.93 -16.17 -9.84
C GLU A 159 -4.17 -15.28 -9.91
N VAL A 160 -5.30 -15.90 -10.27
CA VAL A 160 -6.59 -15.24 -10.42
C VAL A 160 -7.37 -15.35 -9.11
N GLY A 161 -7.93 -14.23 -8.67
CA GLY A 161 -8.66 -14.12 -7.41
C GLY A 161 -7.90 -13.31 -6.38
N GLY A 162 -8.61 -12.94 -5.31
CA GLY A 162 -8.06 -12.13 -4.23
C GLY A 162 -7.40 -12.94 -3.11
N GLU A 163 -7.52 -14.27 -3.08
CA GLU A 163 -7.10 -15.10 -1.95
C GLU A 163 -5.59 -15.01 -1.72
N ARG A 164 -5.16 -14.57 -0.54
CA ARG A 164 -3.74 -14.45 -0.18
C ARG A 164 -3.55 -14.82 1.28
N ASP A 165 -2.38 -15.35 1.60
CA ASP A 165 -1.89 -15.39 2.97
C ASP A 165 -1.36 -14.00 3.35
N LEU A 166 -1.33 -13.67 4.65
CA LEU A 166 -0.90 -12.36 5.12
C LEU A 166 0.55 -12.03 4.74
N ILE A 167 1.43 -13.04 4.64
CA ILE A 167 2.83 -12.83 4.24
C ILE A 167 2.99 -12.34 2.80
N ASP A 168 2.01 -12.65 1.93
CA ASP A 168 2.05 -12.31 0.50
C ASP A 168 1.40 -10.96 0.19
N LEU A 169 0.85 -10.27 1.20
CA LEU A 169 0.21 -8.97 1.03
C LEU A 169 1.23 -7.84 0.91
N GLN A 170 1.05 -7.00 -0.11
CA GLN A 170 1.91 -5.85 -0.37
C GLN A 170 1.13 -4.53 -0.37
N PRO A 171 1.74 -3.40 0.05
CA PRO A 171 1.10 -2.10 -0.08
C PRO A 171 0.71 -1.83 -1.54
N GLY A 172 -0.53 -1.41 -1.76
CA GLY A 172 -1.09 -1.22 -3.11
C GLY A 172 -1.98 -2.37 -3.59
N ASP A 173 -1.96 -3.52 -2.92
CA ASP A 173 -2.90 -4.61 -3.18
C ASP A 173 -4.36 -4.19 -3.00
N ARG A 174 -5.21 -4.63 -3.92
CA ARG A 174 -6.63 -4.25 -4.01
C ARG A 174 -7.49 -5.47 -4.31
N GLY A 175 -8.69 -5.51 -3.73
CA GLY A 175 -9.63 -6.63 -3.94
C GLY A 175 -9.09 -7.96 -3.41
N ARG A 176 -8.29 -7.93 -2.34
CA ARG A 176 -7.75 -9.14 -1.73
C ARG A 176 -8.77 -9.80 -0.82
N THR A 177 -8.55 -11.07 -0.54
CA THR A 177 -9.34 -11.90 0.36
C THR A 177 -8.41 -12.66 1.29
N VAL A 178 -8.65 -12.60 2.59
CA VAL A 178 -7.83 -13.26 3.61
C VAL A 178 -8.70 -13.98 4.62
N GLU A 179 -8.26 -15.13 5.11
CA GLU A 179 -8.86 -15.84 6.25
C GLU A 179 -7.91 -15.72 7.44
N VAL A 180 -8.36 -15.04 8.50
CA VAL A 180 -7.49 -14.58 9.58
C VAL A 180 -8.15 -14.74 10.93
N SER A 181 -7.33 -14.79 11.98
CA SER A 181 -7.76 -14.60 13.35
C SER A 181 -7.47 -13.17 13.81
N VAL A 182 -8.42 -12.57 14.53
CA VAL A 182 -8.27 -11.23 15.12
C VAL A 182 -7.51 -11.36 16.44
N VAL A 183 -6.19 -11.12 16.39
CA VAL A 183 -5.28 -11.21 17.53
C VAL A 183 -5.52 -10.08 18.53
N GLU A 184 -5.66 -8.86 18.01
CA GLU A 184 -5.94 -7.67 18.82
C GLU A 184 -6.99 -6.82 18.13
N VAL A 185 -7.88 -6.19 18.90
CA VAL A 185 -8.81 -5.20 18.35
C VAL A 185 -9.19 -4.18 19.42
N GLU A 186 -9.09 -2.91 19.06
CA GLU A 186 -9.61 -1.78 19.80
C GLU A 186 -10.58 -0.98 18.93
N ARG A 187 -11.61 -0.40 19.56
CA ARG A 187 -12.52 0.55 18.93
C ARG A 187 -12.13 1.96 19.38
N LYS A 188 -11.95 2.88 18.43
CA LYS A 188 -11.58 4.27 18.72
C LYS A 188 -12.25 5.24 17.76
N THR A 189 -12.37 6.48 18.21
CA THR A 189 -12.81 7.61 17.39
C THR A 189 -11.59 8.43 17.00
N ILE A 190 -11.43 8.68 15.71
CA ILE A 190 -10.37 9.51 15.15
C ILE A 190 -10.97 10.76 14.50
N ASP A 191 -10.29 11.89 14.63
CA ASP A 191 -10.63 13.11 13.91
C ASP A 191 -9.97 13.10 12.53
N GLY A 192 -10.76 12.83 11.50
CA GLY A 192 -10.35 12.86 10.11
C GLY A 192 -10.66 14.20 9.44
N ARG A 193 -10.33 14.28 8.15
CA ARG A 193 -10.69 15.43 7.29
C ARG A 193 -12.20 15.68 7.27
N ASP A 194 -12.98 14.64 7.47
CA ASP A 194 -14.44 14.62 7.33
C ASP A 194 -15.17 14.65 8.68
N GLY A 195 -14.43 14.94 9.75
CA GLY A 195 -14.91 14.95 11.13
C GLY A 195 -14.53 13.69 11.88
N GLU A 196 -15.22 13.45 12.98
CA GLU A 196 -15.02 12.25 13.80
C GLU A 196 -15.47 11.01 13.03
N THR A 197 -14.59 10.02 12.93
CA THR A 197 -14.85 8.71 12.36
C THR A 197 -14.56 7.65 13.40
N GLU A 198 -15.48 6.71 13.57
CA GLU A 198 -15.26 5.56 14.43
C GLU A 198 -14.64 4.43 13.62
N ILE A 199 -13.56 3.85 14.14
CA ILE A 199 -12.83 2.77 13.49
C ILE A 199 -12.56 1.64 14.50
N LYS A 200 -12.28 0.44 13.98
CA LYS A 200 -11.55 -0.58 14.72
C LYS A 200 -10.13 -0.67 14.18
N SER A 201 -9.17 -0.91 15.05
CA SER A 201 -7.79 -1.21 14.63
C SER A 201 -7.18 -2.24 15.55
N GLY A 202 -6.19 -2.97 15.05
CA GLY A 202 -5.47 -3.96 15.83
C GLY A 202 -4.61 -4.83 14.93
N VAL A 203 -4.50 -6.11 15.26
CA VAL A 203 -3.63 -7.07 14.58
C VAL A 203 -4.45 -8.27 14.12
N LEU A 204 -4.29 -8.62 12.84
CA LEU A 204 -4.74 -9.88 12.25
C LEU A 204 -3.56 -10.84 12.18
N GLY A 205 -3.82 -12.13 12.30
CA GLY A 205 -2.82 -13.16 12.14
C GLY A 205 -3.36 -14.40 11.45
N ASP A 206 -2.48 -15.07 10.73
CA ASP A 206 -2.68 -16.41 10.17
C ASP A 206 -1.41 -17.26 10.44
N GLU A 207 -1.31 -18.42 9.80
CA GLU A 207 -0.15 -19.32 9.93
C GLU A 207 1.15 -18.72 9.38
N THR A 208 1.06 -17.68 8.55
CA THR A 208 2.17 -17.13 7.77
C THR A 208 2.74 -15.84 8.34
N ALA A 209 1.88 -14.95 8.86
CA ALA A 209 2.28 -13.64 9.34
C ALA A 209 1.24 -13.02 10.29
N ARG A 210 1.63 -11.87 10.83
CA ARG A 210 0.72 -10.93 11.50
C ARG A 210 0.80 -9.59 10.80
N LEU A 211 -0.34 -8.93 10.63
CA LEU A 211 -0.40 -7.60 10.03
C LEU A 211 -1.34 -6.68 10.81
N PRO A 212 -1.02 -5.39 10.89
CA PRO A 212 -1.93 -4.41 11.47
C PRO A 212 -3.13 -4.24 10.54
N PHE A 213 -4.30 -4.00 11.11
CA PHE A 213 -5.48 -3.68 10.33
C PHE A 213 -6.20 -2.42 10.81
N THR A 214 -6.95 -1.84 9.90
CA THR A 214 -7.94 -0.80 10.20
C THR A 214 -9.25 -1.13 9.51
N ASP A 215 -10.31 -1.24 10.30
CA ASP A 215 -11.68 -1.34 9.82
C ASP A 215 -12.35 0.02 9.95
N TRP A 216 -12.55 0.63 8.77
CA TRP A 216 -13.06 1.99 8.60
C TRP A 216 -14.59 2.07 8.75
N ASP A 217 -15.29 0.94 8.69
CA ASP A 217 -16.73 0.82 8.94
C ASP A 217 -16.96 -0.30 9.97
N PRO A 218 -16.84 -0.03 11.29
CA PRO A 218 -16.73 -1.04 12.33
C PRO A 218 -17.69 -2.25 12.22
N HIS A 219 -17.18 -3.36 11.73
CA HIS A 219 -17.88 -4.64 11.54
C HIS A 219 -17.92 -5.43 12.85
N ASP A 220 -19.11 -5.78 13.36
CA ASP A 220 -19.26 -6.50 14.63
C ASP A 220 -18.56 -7.87 14.66
N ALA A 221 -18.41 -8.53 13.50
CA ALA A 221 -17.73 -9.82 13.38
C ALA A 221 -16.21 -9.73 13.65
N ILE A 222 -15.60 -8.54 13.48
CA ILE A 222 -14.20 -8.30 13.87
C ILE A 222 -14.16 -8.06 15.38
N ALA A 223 -13.93 -9.14 16.12
CA ALA A 223 -13.85 -9.16 17.58
C ALA A 223 -12.64 -9.99 18.02
N ALA A 224 -12.09 -9.72 19.20
CA ALA A 224 -10.92 -10.44 19.71
C ALA A 224 -11.14 -11.95 19.69
N ASP A 225 -10.11 -12.69 19.27
CA ASP A 225 -10.07 -14.15 19.11
C ASP A 225 -11.06 -14.71 18.07
N ALA A 226 -11.72 -13.87 17.27
CA ALA A 226 -12.61 -14.33 16.19
C ALA A 226 -11.82 -14.65 14.92
N SER A 227 -12.16 -15.75 14.26
CA SER A 227 -11.69 -16.06 12.90
C SER A 227 -12.70 -15.60 11.86
N VAL A 228 -12.23 -14.82 10.89
CA VAL A 228 -13.04 -14.17 9.87
C VAL A 228 -12.40 -14.30 8.49
N ARG A 229 -13.22 -14.48 7.47
CA ARG A 229 -12.88 -14.24 6.06
C ARG A 229 -13.22 -12.79 5.74
N LEU A 230 -12.23 -12.05 5.28
CA LEU A 230 -12.36 -10.67 4.83
C LEU A 230 -12.21 -10.64 3.31
N GLU A 231 -13.25 -10.28 2.60
CA GLU A 231 -13.23 -10.11 1.13
C GLU A 231 -13.27 -8.62 0.77
N ASP A 232 -12.71 -8.28 -0.39
CA ASP A 232 -12.55 -6.89 -0.87
C ASP A 232 -11.83 -6.01 0.16
N VAL A 233 -10.69 -6.50 0.67
CA VAL A 233 -9.76 -5.69 1.46
C VAL A 233 -8.72 -5.05 0.56
N HIS A 234 -8.22 -3.89 0.98
CA HIS A 234 -7.10 -3.22 0.34
C HIS A 234 -5.94 -3.08 1.32
N VAL A 235 -4.72 -3.10 0.80
CA VAL A 235 -3.51 -3.04 1.62
C VAL A 235 -2.85 -1.69 1.42
N ARG A 236 -2.58 -1.00 2.53
CA ARG A 236 -1.85 0.27 2.53
C ARG A 236 -0.63 0.18 3.42
N GLU A 237 0.34 1.03 3.15
CA GLU A 237 1.42 1.23 4.10
C GLU A 237 0.90 1.97 5.34
N PHE A 238 1.21 1.43 6.51
CA PHE A 238 1.03 2.10 7.78
C PHE A 238 2.32 1.99 8.60
N ARG A 239 2.98 3.13 8.83
CA ARG A 239 4.28 3.18 9.52
C ARG A 239 5.35 2.30 8.87
N GLY A 240 5.40 2.29 7.54
CA GLY A 240 6.39 1.55 6.77
C GLY A 240 6.16 0.04 6.70
N VAL A 241 4.97 -0.46 7.06
CA VAL A 241 4.61 -1.88 6.91
C VAL A 241 3.25 -2.03 6.22
N PRO A 242 2.97 -3.18 5.57
CA PRO A 242 1.64 -3.46 5.02
C PRO A 242 0.57 -3.46 6.10
N SER A 243 -0.61 -2.93 5.80
CA SER A 243 -1.77 -2.91 6.69
C SER A 243 -3.04 -3.23 5.94
N VAL A 244 -3.79 -4.20 6.45
CA VAL A 244 -5.09 -4.62 5.91
C VAL A 244 -6.13 -3.56 6.25
N ASN A 245 -6.85 -3.08 5.25
CA ASN A 245 -7.91 -2.11 5.45
C ASN A 245 -9.25 -2.71 5.03
N VAL A 246 -10.20 -2.67 5.95
CA VAL A 246 -11.59 -3.13 5.76
C VAL A 246 -12.47 -1.88 5.62
N THR A 247 -13.40 -1.90 4.67
CA THR A 247 -14.27 -0.77 4.35
C THR A 247 -15.74 -1.18 4.32
N GLU A 248 -16.62 -0.21 4.05
CA GLU A 248 -18.05 -0.44 3.80
C GLU A 248 -18.34 -1.40 2.61
N PHE A 249 -17.38 -1.62 1.72
CA PHE A 249 -17.49 -2.56 0.60
C PHE A 249 -16.98 -3.96 0.92
N SER A 250 -16.18 -4.08 1.98
CA SER A 250 -15.61 -5.36 2.38
C SER A 250 -16.68 -6.27 2.96
N THR A 251 -16.60 -7.57 2.63
CA THR A 251 -17.47 -8.59 3.24
C THR A 251 -16.72 -9.27 4.36
N VAL A 252 -17.33 -9.34 5.55
CA VAL A 252 -16.75 -9.96 6.75
C VAL A 252 -17.62 -11.13 7.19
N GLU A 253 -17.11 -12.35 7.00
CA GLU A 253 -17.82 -13.58 7.35
C GLU A 253 -17.06 -14.38 8.42
N PRO A 254 -17.71 -14.83 9.50
CA PRO A 254 -17.08 -15.74 10.45
C PRO A 254 -16.73 -17.09 9.79
N VAL A 255 -15.54 -17.61 10.07
CA VAL A 255 -15.06 -18.91 9.56
C VAL A 255 -14.67 -19.85 10.71
N ALA A 256 -14.18 -21.05 10.36
CA ALA A 256 -13.58 -21.94 11.34
C ALA A 256 -12.32 -21.31 11.94
N ASP A 257 -11.87 -21.82 13.09
CA ASP A 257 -10.68 -21.33 13.76
C ASP A 257 -9.46 -21.35 12.81
N VAL A 258 -8.87 -20.18 12.58
CA VAL A 258 -7.63 -19.99 11.83
C VAL A 258 -6.47 -20.02 12.82
N GLU A 259 -5.48 -20.89 12.57
CA GLU A 259 -4.27 -20.96 13.37
C GLU A 259 -3.41 -19.71 13.13
N VAL A 260 -2.81 -19.17 14.20
CA VAL A 260 -1.93 -18.00 14.13
C VAL A 260 -0.52 -18.41 14.50
N SER A 261 0.46 -18.00 13.71
CA SER A 261 1.87 -18.23 14.07
C SER A 261 2.18 -17.63 15.45
N GLU A 262 2.72 -18.46 16.36
CA GLU A 262 3.19 -18.01 17.67
C GLU A 262 4.54 -17.27 17.57
N SER A 263 5.33 -17.60 16.56
CA SER A 263 6.63 -16.98 16.25
C SER A 263 6.49 -15.92 15.16
N ALA A 264 7.29 -14.85 15.27
CA ALA A 264 7.46 -13.92 14.16
C ALA A 264 8.10 -14.62 12.96
N THR A 265 7.91 -14.04 11.78
CA THR A 265 8.52 -14.55 10.56
C THR A 265 10.03 -14.34 10.65
N ARG A 266 10.80 -15.43 10.69
CA ARG A 266 12.26 -15.36 10.74
C ARG A 266 12.82 -15.11 9.35
N MET A 267 13.60 -14.05 9.19
CA MET A 267 14.17 -13.63 7.90
C MET A 267 15.65 -13.26 8.07
N SER A 268 16.41 -13.29 6.97
CA SER A 268 17.66 -12.51 6.93
C SER A 268 17.35 -11.01 6.89
N VAL A 269 18.30 -10.19 7.32
CA VAL A 269 18.16 -8.74 7.29
C VAL A 269 17.93 -8.27 5.85
N ARG A 270 18.66 -8.82 4.88
CA ARG A 270 18.48 -8.49 3.46
C ARG A 270 17.05 -8.76 2.98
N GLU A 271 16.51 -9.95 3.24
CA GLU A 271 15.16 -10.30 2.79
C GLU A 271 14.10 -9.37 3.40
N ALA A 272 14.24 -9.05 4.70
CA ALA A 272 13.31 -8.14 5.37
C ALA A 272 13.40 -6.71 4.83
N VAL A 273 14.60 -6.25 4.45
CA VAL A 273 14.81 -4.93 3.82
C VAL A 273 14.28 -4.91 2.39
N ASP A 274 14.55 -5.95 1.60
CA ASP A 274 14.09 -6.06 0.21
C ASP A 274 12.55 -6.16 0.12
N ALA A 275 11.88 -6.65 1.17
CA ALA A 275 10.42 -6.64 1.30
C ALA A 275 9.83 -5.23 1.48
N GLY A 276 10.65 -4.21 1.75
CA GLY A 276 10.20 -2.82 1.94
C GLY A 276 9.58 -2.52 3.32
N GLY A 277 9.39 -3.54 4.16
CA GLY A 277 8.86 -3.43 5.51
C GLY A 277 8.10 -4.68 5.95
N VAL A 278 8.23 -5.06 7.22
CA VAL A 278 7.61 -6.26 7.79
C VAL A 278 7.11 -5.98 9.20
N PHE A 279 5.83 -6.24 9.49
CA PHE A 279 5.23 -5.88 10.78
C PHE A 279 5.73 -6.71 11.97
N ASP A 280 5.92 -8.02 11.78
CA ASP A 280 6.30 -8.94 12.86
C ASP A 280 7.42 -9.85 12.37
N VAL A 281 8.63 -9.32 12.36
CA VAL A 281 9.84 -10.03 11.89
C VAL A 281 10.75 -10.38 13.06
N GLU A 282 11.34 -11.58 13.02
CA GLU A 282 12.45 -11.97 13.88
C GLU A 282 13.75 -11.98 13.08
N LEU A 283 14.72 -11.18 13.53
CA LEU A 283 16.06 -11.11 12.96
C LEU A 283 17.08 -11.61 13.98
N VAL A 284 18.10 -12.32 13.52
CA VAL A 284 19.22 -12.75 14.37
C VAL A 284 20.52 -12.21 13.77
N GLY A 285 21.23 -11.39 14.55
CA GLY A 285 22.46 -10.76 14.07
C GLY A 285 23.34 -10.23 15.19
N ASN A 286 24.51 -9.74 14.82
CA ASN A 286 25.47 -9.13 15.74
C ASN A 286 25.21 -7.63 15.87
N VAL A 287 25.29 -7.12 17.10
CA VAL A 287 25.28 -5.68 17.33
C VAL A 287 26.66 -5.11 17.05
N LEU A 288 26.78 -4.28 16.01
CA LEU A 288 28.04 -3.66 15.59
C LEU A 288 28.34 -2.37 16.34
N GLU A 289 27.30 -1.59 16.65
CA GLU A 289 27.42 -0.24 17.21
C GLU A 289 26.14 0.15 17.94
N VAL A 290 26.28 0.95 19.00
CA VAL A 290 25.18 1.73 19.59
C VAL A 290 25.35 3.18 19.12
N ARG A 291 24.41 3.68 18.33
CA ARG A 291 24.49 5.00 17.67
C ARG A 291 24.21 6.16 18.62
N ASP A 292 24.64 7.35 18.20
CA ASP A 292 24.28 8.62 18.82
C ASP A 292 22.76 8.78 19.00
N GLY A 293 22.38 9.40 20.13
CA GLY A 293 20.98 9.52 20.53
C GLY A 293 20.41 8.22 21.13
N SER A 294 21.29 7.34 21.59
CA SER A 294 21.02 6.24 22.53
C SER A 294 21.31 6.66 23.98
N GLY A 295 20.87 5.87 24.95
CA GLY A 295 20.98 6.18 26.38
C GLY A 295 19.93 7.21 26.81
N LEU A 296 20.34 8.21 27.59
CA LEU A 296 19.46 9.25 28.11
C LEU A 296 19.12 10.30 27.05
N ILE A 297 17.87 10.29 26.61
CA ILE A 297 17.31 11.27 25.68
C ILE A 297 16.30 12.17 26.39
N GLN A 298 15.85 13.19 25.68
CA GLN A 298 14.80 14.10 26.13
C GLN A 298 13.74 14.23 25.04
N ARG A 299 12.46 14.22 25.42
CA ARG A 299 11.33 14.28 24.49
C ARG A 299 10.46 15.49 24.72
N CYS A 300 9.87 15.97 23.62
CA CYS A 300 8.85 17.00 23.66
C CYS A 300 7.59 16.41 24.29
N PRO A 301 7.02 17.02 25.36
CA PRO A 301 5.81 16.51 26.01
C PRO A 301 4.57 16.58 25.10
N GLU A 302 4.61 17.40 24.04
CA GLU A 302 3.47 17.59 23.14
C GLU A 302 3.44 16.59 21.97
N CYS A 303 4.59 16.16 21.44
CA CYS A 303 4.64 15.25 20.30
C CYS A 303 5.55 14.03 20.46
N GLY A 304 6.21 13.85 21.61
CA GLY A 304 7.10 12.72 21.89
C GLY A 304 8.39 12.68 21.07
N ARG A 305 8.64 13.66 20.18
CA ARG A 305 9.88 13.73 19.40
C ARG A 305 11.06 14.08 20.28
N VAL A 306 12.22 13.53 19.96
CA VAL A 306 13.48 13.85 20.65
C VAL A 306 13.83 15.32 20.45
N VAL A 307 14.18 16.01 21.54
CA VAL A 307 14.56 17.42 21.53
C VAL A 307 16.07 17.59 21.73
N GLN A 308 16.59 18.75 21.35
CA GLN A 308 17.96 19.14 21.65
C GLN A 308 17.97 20.57 22.19
N ASN A 309 18.70 20.80 23.28
CA ASN A 309 18.78 22.11 23.94
C ASN A 309 17.39 22.71 24.23
N ASP A 310 16.48 21.89 24.78
CA ASP A 310 15.09 22.28 25.11
C ASP A 310 14.26 22.76 23.90
N GLN A 311 14.69 22.47 22.66
CA GLN A 311 13.98 22.85 21.44
C GLN A 311 13.42 21.65 20.68
N CYS A 312 12.11 21.67 20.47
CA CYS A 312 11.38 20.81 19.56
C CYS A 312 11.29 21.46 18.16
N ARG A 313 11.56 20.68 17.11
CA ARG A 313 11.47 21.16 15.72
C ARG A 313 10.07 21.66 15.33
N ASN A 314 9.01 21.15 15.96
CA ASN A 314 7.63 21.51 15.66
C ASN A 314 7.07 22.57 16.61
N HIS A 315 7.40 22.50 17.89
CA HIS A 315 6.77 23.32 18.93
C HIS A 315 7.67 24.42 19.50
N GLY A 316 8.94 24.49 19.05
CA GLY A 316 9.90 25.48 19.52
C GLY A 316 10.43 25.13 20.92
N ASP A 317 10.61 26.14 21.76
CA ASP A 317 11.07 25.96 23.14
C ASP A 317 10.02 25.20 23.97
N VAL A 318 10.43 24.09 24.59
CA VAL A 318 9.59 23.22 25.41
C VAL A 318 10.32 22.85 26.70
N ASP A 319 9.57 22.44 27.73
CA ASP A 319 10.14 21.81 28.93
C ASP A 319 10.18 20.29 28.70
N PRO A 320 11.33 19.68 28.36
CA PRO A 320 11.34 18.31 27.90
C PRO A 320 11.35 17.29 29.02
N GLU A 321 10.84 16.09 28.71
CA GLU A 321 10.79 14.96 29.63
C GLU A 321 11.96 14.01 29.34
N ASP A 322 12.69 13.61 30.39
CA ASP A 322 13.76 12.62 30.27
C ASP A 322 13.19 11.24 29.88
N ASP A 323 13.92 10.54 29.02
CA ASP A 323 13.55 9.22 28.53
C ASP A 323 14.80 8.39 28.20
N LEU A 324 14.61 7.09 27.98
CA LEU A 324 15.64 6.15 27.53
C LEU A 324 15.29 5.62 26.14
N ARG A 325 16.32 5.42 25.32
CA ARG A 325 16.22 4.74 24.02
C ARG A 325 17.56 4.15 23.64
N VAL A 326 17.58 3.03 22.92
CA VAL A 326 18.79 2.53 22.25
C VAL A 326 18.54 2.48 20.75
N LYS A 327 19.57 2.85 19.98
CA LYS A 327 19.68 2.63 18.55
C LYS A 327 20.89 1.73 18.29
N ALA A 328 20.67 0.43 18.18
CA ALA A 328 21.71 -0.55 17.92
C ALA A 328 21.75 -0.91 16.43
N ILE A 329 22.94 -1.05 15.84
CA ILE A 329 23.10 -1.53 14.47
C ILE A 329 23.26 -3.05 14.51
N LEU A 330 22.26 -3.75 13.99
CA LEU A 330 22.22 -5.20 13.87
C LEU A 330 22.65 -5.60 12.45
N ASP A 331 23.54 -6.58 12.36
CA ASP A 331 24.09 -7.11 11.10
C ASP A 331 24.11 -8.64 11.17
N ASP A 332 23.55 -9.31 10.16
CA ASP A 332 23.54 -10.78 10.06
C ASP A 332 24.51 -11.31 8.98
N GLY A 333 25.33 -10.43 8.41
CA GLY A 333 26.21 -10.67 7.28
C GLY A 333 25.54 -10.53 5.91
N THR A 334 24.21 -10.42 5.85
CA THR A 334 23.47 -10.17 4.61
C THR A 334 23.19 -8.69 4.41
N ASP A 335 22.76 -7.95 5.43
CA ASP A 335 22.59 -6.48 5.42
C ASP A 335 22.59 -5.92 6.85
N THR A 336 22.26 -4.63 7.02
CA THR A 336 22.19 -3.96 8.34
C THR A 336 20.85 -3.29 8.59
N VAL A 337 20.40 -3.32 9.85
CA VAL A 337 19.20 -2.61 10.32
C VAL A 337 19.48 -1.85 11.61
N THR A 338 18.81 -0.72 11.82
CA THR A 338 18.84 -0.01 13.10
C THR A 338 17.73 -0.55 14.02
N ALA A 339 18.09 -1.37 14.99
CA ALA A 339 17.22 -1.81 16.08
C ALA A 339 16.98 -0.65 17.05
N ILE A 340 15.74 -0.21 17.19
CA ILE A 340 15.30 0.86 18.06
C ILE A 340 14.57 0.26 19.26
N LEU A 341 15.17 0.38 20.44
CA LEU A 341 14.57 -0.07 21.69
C LEU A 341 13.93 1.11 22.38
N ASP A 342 12.68 0.96 22.81
CA ASP A 342 11.97 1.94 23.61
C ASP A 342 12.51 1.99 25.06
N ARG A 343 11.80 2.69 25.95
CA ARG A 343 12.21 2.81 27.35
C ARG A 343 12.33 1.45 28.03
N GLU A 344 11.31 0.61 27.92
CA GLU A 344 11.23 -0.66 28.66
C GLU A 344 12.33 -1.62 28.19
N ALA A 345 12.49 -1.77 26.88
CA ALA A 345 13.56 -2.58 26.32
C ALA A 345 14.95 -2.00 26.63
N THR A 346 15.09 -0.67 26.65
CA THR A 346 16.36 -0.02 27.02
C THR A 346 16.70 -0.23 28.50
N GLU A 347 15.74 -0.15 29.42
CA GLU A 347 15.95 -0.42 30.84
C GLU A 347 16.41 -1.87 31.07
N ALA A 348 15.83 -2.83 30.32
CA ALA A 348 16.24 -4.22 30.37
C ALA A 348 17.68 -4.43 29.92
N VAL A 349 18.09 -3.81 28.81
CA VAL A 349 19.46 -3.89 28.29
C VAL A 349 20.46 -3.14 29.18
N TYR A 350 20.08 -1.99 29.72
CA TYR A 350 20.91 -1.22 30.66
C TYR A 350 21.05 -1.91 32.03
N GLY A 351 20.09 -2.77 32.40
CA GLY A 351 20.05 -3.44 33.69
C GLY A 351 19.62 -2.53 34.85
N GLY A 352 18.85 -1.48 34.57
CA GLY A 352 18.41 -0.49 35.55
C GLY A 352 17.30 0.43 35.02
N THR A 353 16.72 1.21 35.92
CA THR A 353 15.62 2.14 35.61
C THR A 353 16.12 3.50 35.07
N LEU A 354 15.25 4.27 34.43
CA LEU A 354 15.51 5.66 34.04
C LEU A 354 16.02 6.52 35.20
N ALA A 355 15.52 6.30 36.41
CA ALA A 355 15.97 7.03 37.59
C ALA A 355 17.44 6.72 37.93
N GLU A 356 17.84 5.44 37.84
CA GLU A 356 19.22 5.00 38.08
C GLU A 356 20.15 5.49 36.97
N ALA A 357 19.70 5.49 35.72
CA ALA A 357 20.43 6.07 34.59
C ALA A 357 20.68 7.58 34.80
N LEU A 358 19.65 8.33 35.24
CA LEU A 358 19.79 9.75 35.57
C LEU A 358 20.77 10.00 36.72
N ASP A 359 20.76 9.14 37.74
CA ASP A 359 21.69 9.25 38.87
C ASP A 359 23.13 8.91 38.44
N GLN A 360 23.33 7.89 37.61
CA GLN A 360 24.65 7.60 37.01
C GLN A 360 25.18 8.79 36.21
N ALA A 361 24.34 9.38 35.36
CA ALA A 361 24.72 10.55 34.56
C ALA A 361 25.09 11.76 35.43
N ARG A 362 24.36 11.99 36.53
CA ARG A 362 24.67 13.05 37.50
C ARG A 362 26.00 12.81 38.21
N ASP A 363 26.26 11.58 38.63
CA ASP A 363 27.51 11.21 39.31
C ASP A 363 28.72 11.33 38.39
N ALA A 364 28.56 10.96 37.10
CA ALA A 364 29.59 11.12 36.08
C ALA A 364 29.74 12.56 35.57
N MET A 365 28.76 13.43 35.83
CA MET A 365 28.59 14.73 35.18
C MET A 365 28.55 14.64 33.65
N ASP A 366 28.04 13.54 33.12
CA ASP A 366 28.02 13.21 31.70
C ASP A 366 26.79 12.35 31.41
N ARG A 367 25.95 12.76 30.44
CA ARG A 367 24.76 11.99 30.05
C ARG A 367 25.11 10.83 29.13
N ASP A 368 26.24 10.90 28.44
CA ASP A 368 26.65 9.89 27.45
C ASP A 368 27.12 8.60 28.13
N VAL A 369 27.49 8.65 29.43
CA VAL A 369 27.92 7.49 30.23
C VAL A 369 26.92 6.32 30.21
N VAL A 370 25.62 6.63 30.08
CA VAL A 370 24.56 5.61 30.01
C VAL A 370 24.64 4.85 28.69
N ALA A 371 24.79 5.58 27.57
CA ALA A 371 24.96 4.99 26.25
C ALA A 371 26.26 4.19 26.16
N GLU A 372 27.36 4.70 26.73
CA GLU A 372 28.65 4.00 26.80
C GLU A 372 28.55 2.70 27.61
N SER A 373 27.83 2.71 28.73
CA SER A 373 27.59 1.52 29.55
C SER A 373 26.81 0.46 28.76
N ILE A 374 25.72 0.87 28.10
CA ILE A 374 24.93 -0.02 27.25
C ILE A 374 25.81 -0.60 26.14
N ALA A 375 26.56 0.25 25.43
CA ALA A 375 27.43 -0.16 24.34
C ALA A 375 28.49 -1.19 24.79
N ALA A 376 29.06 -1.02 25.99
CA ALA A 376 30.05 -1.94 26.54
C ALA A 376 29.50 -3.36 26.77
N ASP A 377 28.19 -3.48 27.04
CA ASP A 377 27.53 -4.75 27.32
C ASP A 377 26.95 -5.40 26.05
N VAL A 378 26.42 -4.60 25.09
CA VAL A 378 25.75 -5.16 23.89
C VAL A 378 26.63 -5.29 22.65
N VAL A 379 27.60 -4.40 22.46
CA VAL A 379 28.37 -4.39 21.20
C VAL A 379 29.23 -5.65 21.10
N GLY A 380 29.14 -6.31 19.94
CA GLY A 380 29.80 -7.58 19.65
C GLY A 380 29.03 -8.82 20.10
N GLY A 381 27.93 -8.65 20.84
CA GLY A 381 26.99 -9.73 21.13
C GLY A 381 26.12 -10.07 19.92
N GLU A 382 25.60 -11.29 19.89
CA GLU A 382 24.58 -11.71 18.93
C GLU A 382 23.21 -11.70 19.63
N TYR A 383 22.20 -11.20 18.93
CA TYR A 383 20.88 -10.99 19.48
C TYR A 383 19.81 -11.48 18.51
N ARG A 384 18.76 -12.06 19.09
CA ARG A 384 17.47 -12.29 18.46
C ARG A 384 16.59 -11.08 18.76
N VAL A 385 16.12 -10.42 17.72
CA VAL A 385 15.35 -9.18 17.82
C VAL A 385 14.05 -9.36 17.07
N ARG A 386 12.92 -9.04 17.72
CA ARG A 386 11.57 -9.12 17.14
C ARG A 386 10.93 -7.74 17.14
N GLY A 387 10.24 -7.39 16.06
CA GLY A 387 9.40 -6.19 16.00
C GLY A 387 9.00 -5.80 14.59
N ALA A 388 8.65 -4.53 14.42
CA ALA A 388 8.21 -3.98 13.15
C ALA A 388 9.37 -3.30 12.42
N LEU A 389 9.70 -3.82 11.24
CA LEU A 389 10.72 -3.28 10.34
C LEU A 389 10.08 -2.35 9.33
N SER A 390 10.61 -1.15 9.20
CA SER A 390 10.26 -0.17 8.17
C SER A 390 11.50 0.23 7.38
N VAL A 391 11.34 0.47 6.09
CA VAL A 391 12.42 0.94 5.21
C VAL A 391 12.06 2.31 4.66
N ASP A 392 12.94 3.29 4.85
CA ASP A 392 12.77 4.63 4.29
C ASP A 392 14.06 5.11 3.58
N GLU A 393 14.07 6.37 3.13
CA GLU A 393 15.23 6.98 2.46
C GLU A 393 16.50 7.04 3.33
N TYR A 394 16.39 6.86 4.65
CA TYR A 394 17.48 6.88 5.62
C TYR A 394 17.95 5.47 6.03
N GLY A 395 17.28 4.42 5.57
CA GLY A 395 17.62 3.03 5.78
C GLY A 395 16.55 2.24 6.53
N ALA A 396 16.89 1.01 6.93
CA ALA A 396 15.98 0.14 7.64
C ALA A 396 16.01 0.40 9.16
N ASN A 397 14.82 0.54 9.74
CA ASN A 397 14.61 0.70 11.18
C ASN A 397 13.70 -0.41 11.69
N LEU A 398 14.11 -1.10 12.74
CA LEU A 398 13.32 -2.12 13.44
C LEU A 398 12.90 -1.57 14.80
N ASP A 399 11.63 -1.20 14.94
CA ASP A 399 11.06 -0.84 16.25
C ASP A 399 10.87 -2.14 17.04
N CYS A 400 11.70 -2.34 18.06
CA CYS A 400 11.85 -3.62 18.73
C CYS A 400 10.80 -3.80 19.83
N GLU A 401 10.10 -4.93 19.79
CA GLU A 401 9.25 -5.42 20.88
C GLU A 401 10.00 -6.39 21.81
N ALA A 402 10.97 -7.14 21.26
CA ALA A 402 11.84 -8.01 22.02
C ALA A 402 13.30 -7.90 21.53
N PHE A 403 14.24 -7.97 22.47
CA PHE A 403 15.67 -7.92 22.22
C PHE A 403 16.38 -8.85 23.21
N GLU A 404 16.78 -10.03 22.74
CA GLU A 404 17.29 -11.11 23.58
C GLU A 404 18.64 -11.61 23.06
N ALA A 405 19.55 -11.99 23.95
CA ALA A 405 20.82 -12.60 23.52
C ALA A 405 20.54 -13.90 22.76
N ALA A 406 21.18 -14.06 21.60
CA ALA A 406 21.13 -15.30 20.85
C ALA A 406 22.08 -16.32 21.49
N ASP A 407 21.54 -17.17 22.36
CA ASP A 407 22.29 -18.24 23.04
C ASP A 407 22.23 -19.58 22.28
N ASP A 408 22.02 -19.54 20.97
CA ASP A 408 21.94 -20.75 20.14
C ASP A 408 23.26 -21.54 20.23
N ASP A 409 23.19 -22.86 20.42
CA ASP A 409 24.38 -23.71 20.57
C ASP A 409 25.28 -23.57 19.32
N PRO A 410 26.52 -23.05 19.46
CA PRO A 410 27.41 -22.86 18.32
C PRO A 410 27.68 -24.16 17.56
N GLU A 411 27.66 -25.31 18.24
CA GLU A 411 27.83 -26.61 17.59
C GLU A 411 26.62 -26.98 16.73
N ALA A 412 25.40 -26.70 17.20
CA ALA A 412 24.19 -26.91 16.43
C ALA A 412 24.16 -26.03 15.17
N ARG A 413 24.44 -24.73 15.30
CA ARG A 413 24.51 -23.80 14.15
C ARG A 413 25.58 -24.20 13.14
N ALA A 414 26.75 -24.61 13.61
CA ALA A 414 27.81 -25.08 12.72
C ALA A 414 27.39 -26.33 11.93
N ARG A 415 26.63 -27.25 12.54
CA ARG A 415 26.11 -28.44 11.86
C ARG A 415 25.02 -28.10 10.84
N GLU A 416 24.11 -27.19 11.18
CA GLU A 416 23.06 -26.72 10.28
C GLU A 416 23.66 -26.05 9.04
N PHE A 417 24.57 -25.10 9.26
CA PHE A 417 25.31 -24.46 8.18
C PHE A 417 26.04 -25.48 7.31
N LEU A 418 26.76 -26.44 7.91
CA LEU A 418 27.44 -27.49 7.16
C LEU A 418 26.46 -28.34 6.31
N ALA A 419 25.27 -28.63 6.83
CA ALA A 419 24.26 -29.38 6.08
C ALA A 419 23.75 -28.64 4.83
N GLU A 420 23.73 -27.31 4.84
CA GLU A 420 23.32 -26.49 3.69
C GLU A 420 24.39 -26.43 2.59
N VAL A 421 25.68 -26.49 2.96
CA VAL A 421 26.80 -26.43 2.00
C VAL A 421 27.40 -27.79 1.64
N GLU A 422 26.99 -28.88 2.30
CA GLU A 422 27.38 -30.25 1.93
C GLU A 422 26.54 -30.74 0.73
N PRO A 423 27.17 -31.13 -0.40
CA PRO A 423 26.51 -31.43 -1.67
C PRO A 423 25.79 -32.79 -1.79
#